data_AF-A0A1G9TJN4-F1
#
_entry.id   AF-A0A1G9TJN4-F1
#
_cell.length_a   1.000
_cell.length_b   1.000
_cell.length_c   1.000
_cell.angle_alpha   90.00
_cell.angle_beta   90.00
_cell.angle_gamma   90.00
#
_symmetry.space_group_name_H-M   'P 1'
#
loop_
_entity.id
_entity.type
_entity.pdbx_description
1 polymer ?
#
loop_
_entity_poly.entity_id
_entity_poly.type
_entity_poly.pdbx_seq_one_letter_code
_entity_poly.pdbx_strand_id
1 'polypeptide(L)' 'MKRINAILLVIVLLLLPKISKAQCAMCRAVLESGDNVGAAEGINNGIVYLMAVPYVLVAVLFYFVYKKMRT' A
#
# COMPACT_ATOMS: atom_id res chain seq x y z
N MET A 1 3.29 -22.87 -26.81
CA MET A 1 3.22 -23.35 -25.40
C MET A 1 3.79 -22.35 -24.40
N LYS A 2 5.06 -21.94 -24.48
CA LYS A 2 5.68 -21.00 -23.49
C LYS A 2 4.92 -19.67 -23.28
N ARG A 3 4.39 -19.08 -24.37
CA ARG A 3 3.60 -17.83 -24.32
C ARG A 3 2.25 -18.01 -23.63
N ILE A 4 1.58 -19.15 -23.84
CA ILE A 4 0.28 -19.46 -23.22
C ILE A 4 0.46 -19.69 -21.72
N ASN A 5 1.51 -20.43 -21.33
CA ASN A 5 1.84 -20.64 -19.92
C ASN A 5 2.18 -19.33 -19.20
N ALA A 6 2.88 -18.40 -19.86
CA ALA A 6 3.16 -17.08 -19.30
C ALA A 6 1.88 -16.25 -19.10
N ILE A 7 0.97 -16.28 -20.07
CA ILE A 7 -0.34 -15.60 -19.96
C ILE A 7 -1.16 -16.20 -18.81
N LEU A 8 -1.21 -17.52 -18.70
CA LEU A 8 -1.90 -18.20 -17.60
C LEU A 8 -1.28 -17.84 -16.24
N LEU A 9 0.04 -17.79 -16.14
CA LEU A 9 0.75 -17.38 -14.93
C LEU A 9 0.39 -15.94 -14.51
N VAL A 10 0.35 -15.01 -15.46
CA VAL A 10 -0.05 -13.61 -15.21
C VAL A 10 -1.50 -13.52 -14.74
N ILE A 11 -2.41 -14.27 -15.36
CA ILE A 11 -3.83 -14.30 -14.95
C ILE A 11 -3.97 -14.85 -13.52
N VAL A 12 -3.25 -15.92 -13.17
CA VAL A 12 -3.25 -16.47 -11.82
C VAL A 12 -2.70 -15.44 -10.81
N LEU A 13 -1.58 -14.79 -11.12
CA LEU A 13 -0.98 -13.76 -10.26
C LEU A 13 -1.93 -12.57 -10.01
N LEU A 14 -2.70 -12.16 -11.01
CA LEU A 14 -3.68 -11.07 -10.89
C LEU A 14 -4.91 -11.45 -10.04
N LEU A 15 -5.18 -12.75 -9.87
CA LEU A 15 -6.31 -13.26 -9.10
C LEU A 15 -5.94 -13.59 -7.63
N LEU A 16 -4.65 -13.81 -7.34
CA LEU A 16 -4.13 -14.02 -5.98
C LEU A 16 -4.56 -12.96 -4.94
N PRO A 17 -4.55 -11.64 -5.22
CA PRO A 17 -4.93 -10.64 -4.21
C PRO A 17 -6.40 -10.74 -3.78
N LYS A 18 -7.27 -11.35 -4.61
CA LYS A 18 -8.69 -11.58 -4.25
C LYS A 18 -8.88 -12.78 -3.32
N ILE A 19 -7.95 -13.74 -3.37
CA ILE A 19 -7.99 -14.98 -2.58
C ILE A 19 -7.23 -14.81 -1.27
N SER A 20 -6.19 -13.96 -1.25
CA SER A 20 -5.61 -13.50 -0.01
C SER A 20 -6.63 -12.62 0.70
N LYS A 21 -7.04 -13.00 1.92
CA LYS A 21 -7.68 -12.06 2.84
C LYS A 21 -6.65 -10.98 3.17
N ALA A 22 -6.57 -9.93 2.36
CA ALA A 22 -5.90 -8.70 2.74
C ALA A 22 -6.71 -8.12 3.90
N GLN A 23 -6.38 -8.56 5.11
CA GLN A 23 -6.97 -8.15 6.37
C GLN A 23 -6.73 -6.67 6.71
N CYS A 24 -6.16 -5.88 5.80
CA CYS A 24 -5.65 -4.55 6.13
C CYS A 24 -6.72 -3.46 6.28
N ALA A 25 -7.98 -3.67 5.85
CA ALA A 25 -9.07 -2.73 6.09
C ALA A 25 -10.21 -3.29 6.97
N MET A 26 -10.49 -4.59 6.88
CA MET A 26 -11.53 -5.24 7.70
C MET A 26 -11.10 -5.46 9.15
N CYS A 27 -9.81 -5.72 9.43
CA CYS A 27 -9.33 -5.81 10.82
C CYS A 27 -9.26 -4.45 11.51
N ARG A 28 -9.21 -3.36 10.73
CA ARG A 28 -9.20 -2.01 11.26
C ARG A 28 -10.54 -1.63 11.86
N ALA A 29 -11.65 -1.94 11.17
CA ALA A 29 -12.99 -1.65 11.64
C ALA A 29 -13.36 -2.42 12.92
N VAL A 30 -12.90 -3.67 13.08
CA VAL A 30 -13.14 -4.46 14.30
C VAL A 30 -12.30 -3.96 15.49
N LEU A 31 -11.09 -3.45 15.26
CA LEU A 31 -10.24 -2.88 16.32
C LEU A 31 -10.62 -1.45 16.69
N GLU A 32 -11.05 -0.63 15.72
CA GLU A 32 -11.58 0.73 15.96
C GLU A 32 -12.95 0.71 16.65
N SER A 33 -13.73 -0.35 16.46
CA SER A 33 -15.04 -0.54 17.13
C SER A 33 -14.97 -1.36 18.43
N GLY A 34 -13.77 -1.79 18.85
CA GLY A 34 -13.56 -2.56 20.08
C GLY A 34 -13.19 -1.67 21.27
N ASP A 35 -13.39 -2.16 22.50
CA ASP A 35 -13.19 -1.42 23.76
C ASP A 35 -11.75 -0.90 24.00
N ASN A 36 -10.79 -1.24 23.14
CA ASN A 36 -9.36 -0.92 23.29
C ASN A 36 -8.93 0.27 22.42
N VAL A 37 -9.44 1.46 22.74
CA VAL A 37 -9.18 2.74 22.04
C VAL A 37 -7.68 3.00 21.80
N GLY A 38 -6.80 2.66 22.75
CA GLY A 38 -5.35 2.88 22.61
C GLY A 38 -4.69 2.05 21.51
N ALA A 39 -5.21 0.84 21.22
CA ALA A 39 -4.72 0.01 20.12
C ALA A 39 -5.15 0.59 18.76
N ALA A 40 -6.37 1.14 18.68
CA ALA A 40 -6.89 1.80 17.48
C ALA A 40 -6.08 3.06 17.13
N GLU A 41 -5.75 3.88 18.13
CA GLU A 41 -4.94 5.09 17.93
C GLU A 41 -3.52 4.76 17.43
N GLY A 42 -2.87 3.75 18.03
CA GLY A 42 -1.54 3.29 17.62
C GLY A 42 -1.49 2.82 16.15
N ILE A 43 -2.52 2.11 15.71
CA ILE A 43 -2.64 1.67 14.30
C ILE A 43 -2.89 2.87 13.39
N ASN A 44 -3.69 3.86 13.80
CA ASN A 44 -3.93 5.04 12.99
C ASN A 44 -2.67 5.86 12.75
N ASN A 45 -1.89 6.07 13.82
CA ASN A 45 -0.58 6.70 13.73
C ASN A 45 0.37 5.89 12.83
N GLY A 46 0.32 4.56 12.89
CA GLY A 46 1.08 3.68 12.00
C GLY A 46 0.73 3.86 10.52
N ILE A 47 -0.56 3.99 10.17
CA ILE A 47 -0.97 4.21 8.78
C ILE A 47 -0.53 5.60 8.30
N VAL A 48 -0.71 6.64 9.10
CA VAL A 48 -0.24 7.99 8.75
C VAL A 48 1.28 7.99 8.52
N TYR A 49 2.03 7.30 9.39
CA TYR A 49 3.48 7.15 9.24
C TYR A 49 3.86 6.44 7.94
N LEU A 50 3.22 5.32 7.60
CA LEU A 50 3.48 4.58 6.36
C LEU A 50 3.07 5.37 5.11
N MET A 51 1.97 6.14 5.19
CA MET A 51 1.52 7.02 4.11
C MET A 51 2.44 8.24 3.91
N ALA A 52 3.17 8.70 4.92
CA ALA A 52 4.10 9.81 4.78
C ALA A 52 5.23 9.52 3.79
N VAL A 53 5.72 8.27 3.75
CA VAL A 53 6.83 7.83 2.91
C VAL A 53 6.61 8.12 1.42
N PRO A 54 5.52 7.69 0.76
CA PRO A 54 5.31 7.98 -0.66
C PRO A 54 5.24 9.48 -0.96
N TYR A 55 4.68 10.31 -0.07
CA TYR A 55 4.65 11.77 -0.28
C TYR A 55 6.05 12.39 -0.24
N VAL A 56 6.89 11.96 0.71
CA VAL A 56 8.28 12.43 0.81
C VAL A 56 9.07 12.04 -0.44
N LEU A 57 8.93 10.78 -0.89
CA LEU A 57 9.61 10.31 -2.10
C LEU A 57 9.20 11.12 -3.34
N VAL A 58 7.91 11.41 -3.50
CA VAL A 58 7.41 12.25 -4.60
C VAL A 58 7.98 13.66 -4.51
N ALA A 59 7.98 14.28 -3.34
CA ALA A 59 8.54 15.63 -3.15
C ALA A 59 10.04 15.70 -3.50
N VAL A 60 10.82 14.71 -3.06
CA VAL A 60 12.26 14.60 -3.38
C VAL A 60 12.46 14.43 -4.89
N LEU A 61 11.68 13.56 -5.53
CA LEU A 61 11.74 13.36 -6.97
C LEU A 61 11.42 14.65 -7.74
N PHE A 62 10.36 15.36 -7.36
CA PHE A 62 10.02 16.65 -7.96
C PHE A 62 11.13 17.69 -7.81
N TYR A 63 11.77 17.76 -6.63
CA TYR A 63 12.90 18.66 -6.41
C TYR A 63 14.05 18.39 -7.39
N PHE A 64 14.44 17.12 -7.57
CA PHE A 64 15.51 16.76 -8.51
C PHE A 64 15.15 17.03 -9.97
N VAL A 65 13.91 16.74 -10.37
CA VAL A 65 13.39 17.03 -11.71
C VAL A 65 13.43 18.55 -11.97
N TYR A 66 12.90 19.34 -11.04
CA TYR A 66 12.89 20.79 -11.16
C TYR A 66 14.30 21.37 -11.24
N LYS A 67 15.21 20.92 -10.38
CA LYS A 67 16.62 21.34 -10.40
C LYS A 67 17.28 21.03 -11.75
N LYS A 68 17.03 19.83 -12.30
CA LYS A 68 17.55 19.43 -13.61
C LYS A 68 16.94 20.21 -14.78
N MET A 69 15.69 20.65 -14.67
CA MET A 69 15.07 21.49 -15.71
C MET A 69 15.48 22.95 -15.63
N ARG A 70 15.87 23.43 -14.45
CA ARG A 70 16.32 24.81 -14.21
C ARG A 70 17.84 24.99 -14.40
N THR A 71 18.60 23.90 -14.43
CA THR A 71 20.03 23.88 -14.77
C THR A 71 20.18 23.50 -16.23
#